data_AF-A0A2K6AXE4-F1
#
_entry.id   AF-A0A2K6AXE4-F1
#
_cell.length_a   1.000
_cell.length_b   1.000
_cell.length_c   1.000
_cell.angle_alpha   90.00
_cell.angle_beta   90.00
_cell.angle_gamma   90.00
#
_symmetry.space_group_name_H-M   'P 1'
#
loop_
_entity.id
_entity.type
_entity.pdbx_description
1 polymer ?
#
loop_
_entity_poly.entity_id
_entity_poly.type
_entity_poly.pdbx_seq_one_letter_code
_entity_poly.pdbx_strand_id
1 'polypeptide(L)'
;MGSLLGLLALLLLWGAVAEGPAKKVLTLEGDLVLGGLFPVHQKGGPAEDCGPVNEHRGIQRLEAMLFALDRINRDPHLLPGVRLGAHILDSCSKDTHALEQALDFVRASLSRGADGSRHICPDGSYATHGDAPTAITGVIGGSYSDVSIQVANLLRLFQIPQISYASTSAKLSDKSRYDYFARTVPPDFFQAKAMAEILRFFNWTYVSTVASEGDYGETGIEAFELEARARNICVATSEKVGRAMNRAAFEGVVRALLQKPSARVAVLFTRSEDARELLAASQRLNASFTWVASDGWGALESVVAGSEGAAEGAITIELASYPISDFASYFQSLDPWNNSRNPWFREFWEQRFRCSFRQRDCAVHSLRAVPFEQESKIMFVVNAVYAMAHALHNMHRALCPNTTRLCDAMRPVNGRRLYKDFVLNVKFDAPFRPADTHNEVRFDRFGDGIGRYNIFTYLRAGSGRYRYQKTRKCPENFNEAKFIGFTMYTTCIIWLAFLPIFYVTSSDYRVQTTTMCVSVSLSGSVVLGCLFAPKLHIILFQPQKNVVSHRAPTSRFGSAAARASSSVGQGSGSQFVPTVCNGREVVDSTTSSL
;
A
#
# COMPACT_ATOMS: atom_id res chain seq x y z
N MET A 1 -31.71 -28.25 57.12
CA MET A 1 -31.31 -26.87 56.72
C MET A 1 -29.85 -26.75 56.28
N GLY A 2 -28.90 -27.61 56.71
CA GLY A 2 -27.49 -27.50 56.29
C GLY A 2 -27.17 -27.93 54.85
N SER A 3 -27.98 -28.82 54.25
CA SER A 3 -27.71 -29.42 52.93
C SER A 3 -28.10 -28.54 51.74
N LEU A 4 -29.08 -27.62 51.89
CA LEU A 4 -29.48 -26.70 50.82
C LEU A 4 -28.50 -25.53 50.65
N LEU A 5 -27.90 -25.06 51.75
CA LEU A 5 -26.92 -23.95 51.74
C LEU A 5 -25.58 -24.37 51.10
N GLY A 6 -25.18 -25.64 51.27
CA GLY A 6 -23.98 -26.18 50.60
C GLY A 6 -24.16 -26.31 49.07
N LEU A 7 -25.35 -26.71 48.61
CA LEU A 7 -25.67 -26.81 47.19
C LEU A 7 -25.78 -25.43 46.51
N LEU A 8 -26.33 -24.43 47.21
CA LEU A 8 -26.35 -23.04 46.75
C LEU A 8 -24.94 -22.42 46.67
N ALA A 9 -24.05 -22.73 47.61
CA ALA A 9 -22.67 -22.27 47.57
C ALA A 9 -21.87 -22.92 46.42
N LEU A 10 -22.09 -24.21 46.13
CA LEU A 10 -21.48 -24.90 44.99
C LEU A 10 -22.04 -24.43 43.63
N LEU A 11 -23.33 -24.09 43.55
CA LEU A 11 -23.93 -23.49 42.34
C LEU A 11 -23.45 -22.06 42.11
N LEU A 12 -23.18 -21.28 43.16
CA LEU A 12 -22.60 -19.93 43.05
C LEU A 12 -21.10 -19.97 42.68
N LEU A 13 -20.37 -21.02 43.05
CA LEU A 13 -18.97 -21.22 42.65
C LEU A 13 -18.81 -21.74 41.21
N TRP A 14 -19.84 -22.36 40.62
CA TRP A 14 -19.90 -22.70 39.19
C TRP A 14 -20.50 -21.60 38.31
N GLY A 15 -21.14 -20.59 38.90
CA GLY A 15 -21.70 -19.43 38.19
C GLY A 15 -20.69 -18.32 37.88
N ALA A 16 -19.49 -18.37 38.44
CA ALA A 16 -18.39 -17.52 38.02
C ALA A 16 -17.78 -18.08 36.73
N VAL A 17 -18.51 -17.97 35.62
CA VAL A 17 -17.88 -17.88 34.31
C VAL A 17 -16.85 -16.78 34.46
N ALA A 18 -15.57 -17.13 34.36
CA ALA A 18 -14.52 -16.15 34.19
C ALA A 18 -14.94 -15.32 32.98
N GLU A 19 -15.39 -14.08 33.20
CA GLU A 19 -15.49 -13.11 32.13
C GLU A 19 -14.09 -13.04 31.54
N GLY A 20 -13.92 -13.65 30.36
CA GLY A 20 -12.75 -13.40 29.54
C GLY A 20 -12.55 -11.89 29.39
N PRO A 21 -11.32 -11.42 29.14
CA PRO A 21 -11.06 -9.98 29.01
C PRO A 21 -12.10 -9.35 28.07
N ALA A 22 -12.86 -8.39 28.59
CA ALA A 22 -13.96 -7.77 27.86
C ALA A 22 -13.47 -7.27 26.49
N LYS A 23 -14.12 -7.74 25.42
CA LYS A 23 -13.85 -7.38 24.03
C LYS A 23 -13.88 -5.84 23.91
N LYS A 24 -12.71 -5.22 23.75
CA LYS A 24 -12.61 -3.76 23.56
C LYS A 24 -13.13 -3.40 22.17
N VAL A 25 -13.99 -2.41 22.11
CA VAL A 25 -14.54 -1.86 20.87
C VAL A 25 -14.59 -0.34 20.99
N LEU A 26 -14.34 0.35 19.89
CA LEU A 26 -14.47 1.81 19.83
C LEU A 26 -15.77 2.17 19.14
N THR A 27 -16.67 2.82 19.87
CA THR A 27 -17.95 3.32 19.37
C THR A 27 -17.99 4.84 19.41
N LEU A 28 -18.52 5.45 18.34
CA LEU A 28 -18.84 6.87 18.25
C LEU A 28 -20.25 7.02 17.69
N GLU A 29 -21.07 7.80 18.40
CA GLU A 29 -22.44 8.08 18.00
C GLU A 29 -22.52 8.94 16.74
N GLY A 30 -23.49 8.64 15.88
CA GLY A 30 -23.80 9.40 14.67
C GLY A 30 -25.08 8.90 13.99
N ASP A 31 -25.63 9.71 13.09
CA ASP A 31 -26.84 9.37 12.32
C ASP A 31 -26.59 8.18 11.38
N LEU A 32 -25.37 8.09 10.85
CA LEU A 32 -24.87 6.95 10.09
C LEU A 32 -23.55 6.47 10.70
N VAL A 33 -23.43 5.17 10.96
CA VAL A 33 -22.25 4.58 11.61
C VAL A 33 -21.40 3.85 10.58
N LEU A 34 -20.11 4.20 10.51
CA LEU A 34 -19.12 3.50 9.69
C LEU A 34 -18.39 2.44 10.53
N GLY A 35 -18.33 1.21 10.03
CA GLY A 35 -17.46 0.18 10.59
C GLY A 35 -15.99 0.51 10.31
N GLY A 36 -15.10 0.20 11.24
CA GLY A 36 -13.65 0.32 11.07
C GLY A 36 -12.96 -0.99 11.43
N LEU A 37 -11.95 -1.40 10.66
CA LEU A 37 -11.19 -2.62 10.96
C LEU A 37 -9.68 -2.39 10.76
N PHE A 38 -8.95 -2.36 11.88
CA PHE A 38 -7.52 -2.06 11.93
C PHE A 38 -6.72 -3.17 12.61
N PRO A 39 -5.43 -3.39 12.28
CA PRO A 39 -4.56 -4.30 13.02
C PRO A 39 -3.97 -3.56 14.22
N VAL A 40 -4.79 -3.30 15.24
CA VAL A 40 -4.35 -2.57 16.45
C VAL A 40 -3.28 -3.37 17.17
N HIS A 41 -3.42 -4.70 17.21
CA HIS A 41 -2.38 -5.61 17.69
C HIS A 41 -1.74 -6.41 16.56
N GLN A 42 -0.49 -6.82 16.81
CA GLN A 42 0.17 -7.87 16.05
C GLN A 42 -0.48 -9.23 16.33
N LYS A 43 -0.13 -10.24 15.55
CA LYS A 43 -0.59 -11.60 15.81
C LYS A 43 0.01 -12.10 17.13
N GLY A 44 -0.83 -12.67 17.99
CA GLY A 44 -0.37 -13.26 19.25
C GLY A 44 0.35 -14.60 19.06
N GLY A 45 0.90 -15.12 20.17
CA GLY A 45 1.52 -16.44 20.21
C GLY A 45 0.50 -17.59 20.09
N PRO A 46 0.92 -18.85 20.31
CA PRO A 46 0.00 -19.99 20.22
C PRO A 46 -1.17 -19.94 21.22
N ALA A 47 -1.00 -19.28 22.36
CA ALA A 47 -1.98 -19.21 23.44
C ALA A 47 -2.83 -17.93 23.46
N GLU A 48 -2.43 -16.89 22.73
CA GLU A 48 -3.09 -15.57 22.72
C GLU A 48 -3.42 -15.17 21.28
N ASP A 49 -4.63 -14.69 21.02
CA ASP A 49 -5.02 -14.27 19.66
C ASP A 49 -4.33 -12.97 19.22
N CYS A 50 -4.11 -12.07 20.16
CA CYS A 50 -3.58 -10.73 19.94
C CYS A 50 -2.23 -10.58 20.65
N GLY A 51 -1.24 -10.05 19.95
CA GLY A 51 0.10 -9.79 20.46
C GLY A 51 0.29 -8.33 20.87
N PRO A 52 1.53 -7.79 20.83
CA PRO A 52 1.81 -6.42 21.20
C PRO A 52 1.13 -5.40 20.26
N VAL A 53 0.96 -4.17 20.74
CA VAL A 53 0.34 -3.06 19.99
C VAL A 53 1.16 -2.73 18.75
N ASN A 54 0.47 -2.54 17.63
CA ASN A 54 1.03 -2.09 16.38
C ASN A 54 0.95 -0.55 16.28
N GLU A 55 2.03 0.12 16.70
CA GLU A 55 2.09 1.58 16.83
C GLU A 55 1.81 2.29 15.50
N HIS A 56 2.44 1.84 14.41
CA HIS A 56 2.35 2.49 13.11
C HIS A 56 1.11 2.03 12.32
N ARG A 57 0.94 0.72 12.10
CA ARG A 57 -0.14 0.21 11.22
C ARG A 57 -1.48 0.07 11.91
N GLY A 58 -1.48 -0.01 13.24
CA GLY A 58 -2.67 -0.10 14.07
C GLY A 58 -3.11 1.29 14.54
N ILE A 59 -2.40 1.82 15.54
CA ILE A 59 -2.81 3.04 16.25
C ILE A 59 -2.83 4.27 15.34
N GLN A 60 -1.75 4.57 14.59
CA GLN A 60 -1.78 5.75 13.70
C GLN A 60 -2.90 5.64 12.65
N ARG A 61 -3.15 4.46 12.07
CA ARG A 61 -4.19 4.29 11.06
C ARG A 61 -5.60 4.41 11.64
N LEU A 62 -5.83 3.84 12.82
CA LEU A 62 -7.10 4.01 13.55
C LEU A 62 -7.33 5.50 13.85
N GLU A 63 -6.32 6.18 14.38
CA GLU A 63 -6.38 7.62 14.67
C GLU A 63 -6.57 8.46 13.40
N ALA A 64 -6.07 8.02 12.24
CA ALA A 64 -6.32 8.69 10.97
C ALA A 64 -7.78 8.60 10.52
N MET A 65 -8.47 7.49 10.83
CA MET A 65 -9.92 7.39 10.61
C MET A 65 -10.68 8.33 11.54
N LEU A 66 -10.33 8.39 12.82
CA LEU A 66 -10.94 9.32 13.78
C LEU A 66 -10.72 10.78 13.38
N PHE A 67 -9.48 11.12 12.99
CA PHE A 67 -9.14 12.42 12.44
C PHE A 67 -9.98 12.77 11.21
N ALA A 68 -10.13 11.84 10.26
CA ALA A 68 -10.92 12.08 9.06
C ALA A 68 -12.40 12.33 9.40
N LEU A 69 -12.99 11.52 10.29
CA LEU A 69 -14.36 11.69 10.76
C LEU A 69 -14.56 13.04 11.46
N ASP A 70 -13.63 13.46 12.32
CA ASP A 70 -13.70 14.76 13.01
C ASP A 70 -13.66 15.92 12.01
N ARG A 71 -12.90 15.78 10.92
CA ARG A 71 -12.81 16.79 9.85
C ARG A 71 -14.08 16.83 9.00
N ILE A 72 -14.60 15.67 8.62
CA ILE A 72 -15.85 15.56 7.84
C ILE A 72 -17.03 16.12 8.63
N ASN A 73 -17.20 15.75 9.90
CA ASN A 73 -18.28 16.23 10.75
C ASN A 73 -18.21 17.74 11.04
N ARG A 74 -17.10 18.42 10.71
CA ARG A 74 -16.91 19.88 10.80
C ARG A 74 -16.98 20.59 9.45
N ASP A 75 -17.04 19.85 8.34
CA ASP A 75 -17.06 20.42 6.99
C ASP A 75 -18.49 20.85 6.61
N PRO A 76 -18.74 22.14 6.32
CA PRO A 76 -20.07 22.61 5.93
C PRO A 76 -20.49 22.15 4.52
N HIS A 77 -19.58 21.64 3.69
CA HIS A 77 -19.87 21.25 2.31
C HIS A 77 -20.15 19.74 2.15
N LEU A 78 -19.77 18.93 3.13
CA LEU A 78 -19.82 17.48 3.09
C LEU A 78 -20.67 16.96 4.25
N LEU A 79 -21.87 16.45 3.95
CA LEU A 79 -22.84 15.95 4.95
C LEU A 79 -23.19 16.96 6.08
N PRO A 80 -23.55 18.24 5.79
CA PRO A 80 -23.71 19.27 6.81
C PRO A 80 -24.83 19.03 7.84
N GLY A 81 -25.78 18.13 7.57
CA GLY A 81 -26.87 17.78 8.48
C GLY A 81 -26.93 16.29 8.85
N VAL A 82 -25.88 15.52 8.56
CA VAL A 82 -25.79 14.09 8.87
C VAL A 82 -24.45 13.83 9.53
N ARG A 83 -24.46 13.43 10.82
CA ARG A 83 -23.25 13.13 11.57
C ARG A 83 -22.79 11.70 11.31
N LEU A 84 -21.51 11.52 10.96
CA LEU A 84 -20.88 10.22 10.84
C LEU A 84 -20.35 9.74 12.20
N GLY A 85 -20.84 8.58 12.63
CA GLY A 85 -20.34 7.81 13.76
C GLY A 85 -19.36 6.71 13.32
N ALA A 86 -18.85 5.95 14.29
CA ALA A 86 -17.88 4.89 14.04
C ALA A 86 -18.12 3.67 14.93
N HIS A 87 -17.82 2.49 14.40
CA HIS A 87 -17.75 1.24 15.15
C HIS A 87 -16.48 0.51 14.73
N ILE A 88 -15.39 0.70 15.48
CA ILE A 88 -14.05 0.26 15.10
C ILE A 88 -13.62 -0.96 15.91
N LEU A 89 -13.16 -1.99 15.19
CA LEU A 89 -12.74 -3.28 15.70
C LEU A 89 -11.27 -3.54 15.41
N ASP A 90 -10.67 -4.40 16.23
CA ASP A 90 -9.31 -4.86 16.06
C ASP A 90 -9.25 -6.23 15.36
N SER A 91 -8.46 -6.32 14.30
CA SER A 91 -8.21 -7.56 13.57
C SER A 91 -7.12 -8.44 14.21
N CYS A 92 -6.30 -7.92 15.12
CA CYS A 92 -5.14 -8.61 15.70
C CYS A 92 -4.19 -9.21 14.65
N SER A 93 -4.17 -8.62 13.45
CA SER A 93 -3.39 -9.11 12.30
C SER A 93 -3.67 -10.59 11.93
N LYS A 94 -4.85 -11.13 12.33
CA LYS A 94 -5.27 -12.52 12.14
C LYS A 94 -6.65 -12.55 11.50
N ASP A 95 -6.75 -13.23 10.37
CA ASP A 95 -7.95 -13.32 9.54
C ASP A 95 -9.15 -14.00 10.23
N THR A 96 -8.91 -15.07 11.01
CA THR A 96 -9.97 -15.74 11.78
C THR A 96 -10.52 -14.86 12.90
N HIS A 97 -9.65 -14.17 13.64
CA HIS A 97 -10.06 -13.23 14.69
C HIS A 97 -10.83 -12.06 14.07
N ALA A 98 -10.34 -11.49 12.96
CA ALA A 98 -11.04 -10.43 12.26
C ALA A 98 -12.45 -10.83 11.79
N LEU A 99 -12.65 -12.08 11.36
CA LEU A 99 -13.97 -12.59 10.97
C LEU A 99 -14.91 -12.69 12.18
N GLU A 100 -14.44 -13.18 13.32
CA GLU A 100 -15.19 -13.22 14.58
C GLU A 100 -15.62 -11.82 15.01
N GLN A 101 -14.70 -10.86 14.93
CA GLN A 101 -14.98 -9.46 15.24
C GLN A 101 -16.01 -8.88 14.27
N ALA A 102 -15.85 -9.12 12.96
CA ALA A 102 -16.74 -8.61 11.92
C ALA A 102 -18.20 -9.10 12.02
N LEU A 103 -18.48 -10.14 12.81
CA LEU A 103 -19.87 -10.52 13.14
C LEU A 103 -20.65 -9.37 13.79
N ASP A 104 -19.97 -8.48 14.52
CA ASP A 104 -20.60 -7.30 15.11
C ASP A 104 -21.12 -6.32 14.05
N PHE A 105 -20.51 -6.26 12.86
CA PHE A 105 -21.00 -5.42 11.77
C PHE A 105 -22.34 -5.89 11.19
N VAL A 106 -22.62 -7.19 11.27
CA VAL A 106 -23.81 -7.80 10.68
C VAL A 106 -24.90 -8.11 11.72
N ARG A 107 -24.57 -8.04 13.01
CA ARG A 107 -25.50 -8.31 14.13
C ARG A 107 -26.78 -7.50 14.04
N ALA A 108 -26.68 -6.20 13.73
CA ALA A 108 -27.82 -5.31 13.49
C ALA A 108 -28.75 -5.74 12.35
N SER A 109 -28.21 -6.41 11.33
CA SER A 109 -28.98 -6.90 10.18
C SER A 109 -29.59 -8.27 10.46
N LEU A 110 -28.92 -9.11 11.27
CA LEU A 110 -29.45 -10.39 11.74
C LEU A 110 -30.65 -10.20 12.68
N SER A 111 -30.56 -9.27 13.62
CA SER A 111 -31.64 -8.98 14.57
C SER A 111 -32.89 -8.38 13.91
N ARG A 112 -32.75 -7.77 12.72
CA ARG A 112 -33.88 -7.26 11.91
C ARG A 112 -34.61 -8.35 11.11
N GLY A 113 -33.95 -9.48 10.86
CA GLY A 113 -34.54 -10.63 10.17
C GLY A 113 -35.32 -11.58 11.09
N ALA A 114 -35.12 -11.48 12.41
CA ALA A 114 -36.04 -12.03 13.38
C ALA A 114 -37.26 -11.09 13.41
N ASP A 115 -38.31 -11.53 12.72
CA ASP A 115 -39.62 -10.90 12.69
C ASP A 115 -39.93 -10.31 14.07
N GLY A 116 -40.28 -9.03 14.11
CA GLY A 116 -40.78 -8.34 15.29
C GLY A 116 -42.16 -8.88 15.65
N SER A 117 -42.26 -10.19 15.90
CA SER A 117 -43.39 -10.79 16.55
C SER A 117 -43.50 -10.10 17.90
N ARG A 118 -44.45 -9.17 17.97
CA ARG A 118 -44.97 -8.48 19.13
C ARG A 118 -44.89 -9.39 20.37
N HIS A 119 -43.76 -9.34 21.07
CA HIS A 119 -43.63 -10.01 22.35
C HIS A 119 -44.39 -9.14 23.34
N ILE A 120 -45.63 -9.53 23.60
CA ILE A 120 -46.46 -8.95 24.64
C ILE A 120 -46.02 -9.64 25.93
N CYS A 121 -45.50 -8.85 26.86
CA CYS A 121 -45.16 -9.33 28.19
C CYS A 121 -46.43 -9.87 28.90
N PRO A 122 -46.32 -10.74 29.91
CA PRO A 122 -47.48 -11.31 30.62
C PRO A 122 -48.44 -10.27 31.23
N ASP A 123 -48.00 -9.02 31.36
CA ASP A 123 -48.73 -7.86 31.85
C ASP A 123 -49.47 -7.07 30.75
N GLY A 124 -49.41 -7.51 29.49
CA GLY A 124 -50.03 -6.83 28.35
C GLY A 124 -49.21 -5.66 27.81
N SER A 125 -48.01 -5.40 28.33
CA SER A 125 -47.11 -4.37 27.83
C SER A 125 -46.32 -4.84 26.60
N TYR A 126 -45.94 -3.90 25.74
CA TYR A 126 -45.02 -4.18 24.64
C TYR A 126 -43.61 -4.30 25.19
N ALA A 127 -42.87 -5.35 24.80
CA ALA A 127 -41.45 -5.45 25.09
C ALA A 127 -40.73 -4.19 24.59
N THR A 128 -40.13 -3.43 25.51
CA THR A 128 -39.15 -2.41 25.16
C THR A 128 -37.93 -3.12 24.61
N HIS A 129 -37.81 -3.15 23.27
CA HIS A 129 -36.58 -3.58 22.63
C HIS A 129 -35.46 -2.66 23.14
N GLY A 130 -34.55 -3.18 23.96
CA GLY A 130 -33.28 -2.51 24.24
C GLY A 130 -32.61 -2.15 22.92
N ASP A 131 -32.02 -0.95 22.85
CA ASP A 131 -31.53 -0.32 21.61
C ASP A 131 -31.09 -1.34 20.57
N ALA A 132 -31.85 -1.43 19.48
CA ALA A 132 -31.48 -2.29 18.36
C ALA A 132 -30.05 -1.91 17.94
N PRO A 133 -29.13 -2.89 17.78
CA PRO A 133 -27.75 -2.59 17.48
C PRO A 133 -27.67 -1.69 16.24
N THR A 134 -26.88 -0.62 16.33
CA THR A 134 -26.79 0.40 15.28
C THR A 134 -26.32 -0.23 13.98
N ALA A 135 -27.07 0.02 12.89
CA ALA A 135 -26.76 -0.56 11.60
C ALA A 135 -25.50 0.05 11.00
N ILE A 136 -24.56 -0.81 10.59
CA ILE A 136 -23.34 -0.38 9.90
C ILE A 136 -23.66 -0.03 8.45
N THR A 137 -23.33 1.20 8.06
CA THR A 137 -23.62 1.73 6.73
C THR A 137 -22.58 1.28 5.69
N GLY A 138 -21.33 1.14 6.10
CA GLY A 138 -20.21 0.67 5.30
C GLY A 138 -18.98 0.46 6.18
N VAL A 139 -18.02 -0.33 5.73
CA VAL A 139 -16.82 -0.70 6.49
C VAL A 139 -15.58 -0.10 5.85
N ILE A 140 -14.78 0.60 6.64
CA ILE A 140 -13.45 1.07 6.27
C ILE A 140 -12.42 0.13 6.86
N GLY A 141 -11.68 -0.57 6.01
CA GLY A 141 -10.52 -1.32 6.42
C GLY A 141 -10.52 -2.79 6.03
N GLY A 142 -9.83 -3.55 6.87
CA GLY A 142 -9.04 -4.69 6.44
C GLY A 142 -7.70 -4.18 5.93
N SER A 143 -6.66 -4.32 6.76
CA SER A 143 -5.30 -3.93 6.41
C SER A 143 -4.63 -5.01 5.56
N TYR A 144 -4.47 -6.20 6.13
CA TYR A 144 -3.91 -7.35 5.42
C TYR A 144 -4.94 -7.93 4.44
N SER A 145 -4.47 -8.42 3.29
CA SER A 145 -5.33 -8.90 2.21
C SER A 145 -6.16 -10.13 2.60
N ASP A 146 -5.61 -11.04 3.39
CA ASP A 146 -6.31 -12.20 3.96
C ASP A 146 -7.48 -11.77 4.87
N VAL A 147 -7.26 -10.79 5.74
CA VAL A 147 -8.29 -10.19 6.59
C VAL A 147 -9.40 -9.58 5.73
N SER A 148 -9.04 -8.78 4.71
CA SER A 148 -10.03 -8.18 3.80
C SER A 148 -10.84 -9.21 3.04
N ILE A 149 -10.22 -10.30 2.57
CA ILE A 149 -10.90 -11.38 1.86
C ILE A 149 -11.93 -12.06 2.77
N GLN A 150 -11.54 -12.43 4.00
CA GLN A 150 -12.45 -13.10 4.93
C GLN A 150 -13.63 -12.20 5.32
N VAL A 151 -13.36 -10.93 5.59
CA VAL A 151 -14.42 -9.97 5.96
C VAL A 151 -15.32 -9.64 4.77
N ALA A 152 -14.77 -9.50 3.56
CA ALA A 152 -15.57 -9.24 2.35
C ALA A 152 -16.54 -10.38 2.05
N ASN A 153 -16.14 -11.63 2.28
CA ASN A 153 -17.00 -12.81 2.12
C ASN A 153 -18.21 -12.79 3.07
N LEU A 154 -18.07 -12.21 4.27
CA LEU A 154 -19.17 -12.01 5.21
C LEU A 154 -20.04 -10.81 4.82
N LEU A 155 -19.41 -9.65 4.58
CA LEU A 155 -20.12 -8.38 4.36
C LEU A 155 -20.98 -8.39 3.09
N ARG A 156 -20.56 -9.11 2.05
CA ARG A 156 -21.35 -9.24 0.80
C ARG A 156 -22.72 -9.88 1.03
N LEU A 157 -22.85 -10.79 2.00
CA LEU A 157 -24.11 -11.47 2.31
C LEU A 157 -25.16 -10.49 2.85
N PHE A 158 -24.71 -9.43 3.52
CA PHE A 158 -25.53 -8.37 4.07
C PHE A 158 -25.49 -7.09 3.24
N GLN A 159 -24.89 -7.15 2.04
CA GLN A 159 -24.78 -6.05 1.09
C GLN A 159 -24.07 -4.82 1.67
N ILE A 160 -23.14 -5.00 2.61
CA ILE A 160 -22.41 -3.90 3.27
C ILE A 160 -21.18 -3.52 2.42
N PRO A 161 -21.08 -2.28 1.90
CA PRO A 161 -19.92 -1.84 1.14
C PRO A 161 -18.66 -1.79 2.02
N GLN A 162 -17.53 -2.26 1.49
CA GLN A 162 -16.23 -2.22 2.17
C GLN A 162 -15.21 -1.43 1.34
N ILE A 163 -14.48 -0.51 1.97
CA ILE A 163 -13.35 0.20 1.35
C ILE A 163 -12.07 -0.09 2.14
N SER A 164 -11.14 -0.87 1.58
CA SER A 164 -9.83 -1.10 2.19
C SER A 164 -8.84 0.03 1.86
N TYR A 165 -7.98 0.34 2.81
CA TYR A 165 -6.92 1.34 2.68
C TYR A 165 -5.51 0.72 2.52
N ALA A 166 -5.38 -0.62 2.52
CA ALA A 166 -4.07 -1.27 2.50
C ALA A 166 -4.02 -2.66 1.84
N SER A 167 -5.15 -3.32 1.56
CA SER A 167 -5.14 -4.67 0.97
C SER A 167 -4.95 -4.64 -0.54
N THR A 168 -3.80 -5.11 -1.00
CA THR A 168 -3.35 -5.01 -2.40
C THR A 168 -3.48 -6.32 -3.20
N SER A 169 -3.89 -7.44 -2.60
CA SER A 169 -3.99 -8.73 -3.33
C SER A 169 -4.85 -8.60 -4.59
N ALA A 170 -4.37 -9.17 -5.70
CA ALA A 170 -5.07 -9.15 -6.99
C ALA A 170 -6.43 -9.88 -6.95
N LYS A 171 -6.61 -10.85 -6.04
CA LYS A 171 -7.88 -11.59 -5.87
C LYS A 171 -9.06 -10.65 -5.59
N LEU A 172 -8.85 -9.58 -4.84
CA LEU A 172 -9.90 -8.63 -4.42
C LEU A 172 -10.49 -7.82 -5.59
N SER A 173 -9.84 -7.81 -6.76
CA SER A 173 -10.36 -7.19 -7.98
C SER A 173 -11.48 -8.01 -8.64
N ASP A 174 -11.63 -9.30 -8.29
CA ASP A 174 -12.65 -10.18 -8.86
C ASP A 174 -14.06 -9.85 -8.31
N LYS A 175 -14.85 -9.12 -9.11
CA LYS A 175 -16.23 -8.73 -8.77
C LYS A 175 -17.26 -9.85 -8.86
N SER A 176 -16.90 -11.05 -9.33
CA SER A 176 -17.79 -12.20 -9.18
C SER A 176 -17.82 -12.71 -7.73
N ARG A 177 -16.71 -12.49 -7.00
CA ARG A 177 -16.53 -12.94 -5.62
C ARG A 177 -16.63 -11.81 -4.59
N TYR A 178 -16.08 -10.64 -4.90
CA TYR A 178 -15.96 -9.50 -3.99
C TYR A 178 -16.73 -8.29 -4.52
N ASP A 179 -18.03 -8.47 -4.75
CA ASP A 179 -18.94 -7.54 -5.42
C ASP A 179 -19.29 -6.27 -4.62
N TYR A 180 -18.90 -6.21 -3.35
CA TYR A 180 -19.07 -5.06 -2.45
C TYR A 180 -17.74 -4.46 -1.94
N PHE A 181 -16.60 -4.94 -2.46
CA PHE A 181 -15.28 -4.51 -2.02
C PHE A 181 -14.71 -3.43 -2.94
N ALA A 182 -14.20 -2.34 -2.40
CA ALA A 182 -13.39 -1.36 -3.10
C ALA A 182 -12.13 -1.06 -2.26
N ARG A 183 -11.17 -0.35 -2.84
CA ARG A 183 -9.96 0.04 -2.12
C ARG A 183 -9.31 1.28 -2.71
N THR A 184 -8.77 2.12 -1.85
CA THR A 184 -8.04 3.33 -2.27
C THR A 184 -6.61 3.03 -2.72
N VAL A 185 -6.10 1.84 -2.41
CA VAL A 185 -4.82 1.33 -2.88
C VAL A 185 -4.97 0.50 -4.16
N PRO A 186 -3.97 0.49 -5.05
CA PRO A 186 -3.96 -0.33 -6.26
C PRO A 186 -3.67 -1.82 -5.99
N PRO A 187 -4.00 -2.73 -6.93
CA PRO A 187 -3.62 -4.14 -6.87
C PRO A 187 -2.12 -4.38 -7.04
N ASP A 188 -1.64 -5.49 -6.46
CA ASP A 188 -0.27 -6.00 -6.52
C ASP A 188 0.23 -6.27 -7.94
N PHE A 189 -0.65 -6.45 -8.93
CA PHE A 189 -0.25 -6.59 -10.33
C PHE A 189 0.64 -5.42 -10.81
N PHE A 190 0.30 -4.19 -10.43
CA PHE A 190 1.11 -3.03 -10.80
C PHE A 190 2.44 -2.99 -10.05
N GLN A 191 2.47 -3.46 -8.80
CA GLN A 191 3.68 -3.59 -8.00
C GLN A 191 4.63 -4.64 -8.58
N ALA A 192 4.11 -5.84 -8.87
CA ALA A 192 4.83 -6.93 -9.51
C ALA A 192 5.46 -6.50 -10.84
N LYS A 193 4.70 -5.78 -11.67
CA LYS A 193 5.21 -5.19 -12.91
C LYS A 193 6.35 -4.21 -12.66
N ALA A 194 6.22 -3.32 -11.68
CA ALA A 194 7.28 -2.38 -11.32
C ALA A 194 8.55 -3.10 -10.84
N MET A 195 8.42 -4.15 -10.02
CA MET A 195 9.55 -4.97 -9.55
C MET A 195 10.26 -5.65 -10.73
N ALA A 196 9.52 -6.25 -11.66
CA ALA A 196 10.09 -6.88 -12.85
C ALA A 196 10.82 -5.89 -13.76
N GLU A 197 10.32 -4.66 -13.92
CA GLU A 197 10.99 -3.59 -14.65
C GLU A 197 12.30 -3.14 -13.98
N ILE A 198 12.34 -3.08 -12.65
CA ILE A 198 13.59 -2.76 -11.91
C ILE A 198 14.66 -3.81 -12.22
N LEU A 199 14.31 -5.10 -12.15
CA LEU A 199 15.25 -6.18 -12.48
C LEU A 199 15.73 -6.09 -13.92
N ARG A 200 14.81 -5.81 -14.85
CA ARG A 200 15.13 -5.64 -16.27
C ARG A 200 16.08 -4.47 -16.50
N PHE A 201 15.87 -3.34 -15.83
CA PHE A 201 16.73 -2.16 -15.93
C PHE A 201 18.17 -2.44 -15.51
N PHE A 202 18.37 -3.21 -14.43
CA PHE A 202 19.69 -3.61 -13.96
C PHE A 202 20.26 -4.85 -14.67
N ASN A 203 19.56 -5.40 -15.68
CA ASN A 203 19.90 -6.65 -16.35
C ASN A 203 20.08 -7.85 -15.39
N TRP A 204 19.30 -7.88 -14.30
CA TRP A 204 19.27 -9.02 -13.38
C TRP A 204 18.32 -10.10 -13.92
N THR A 205 18.88 -11.02 -14.71
CA THR A 205 18.11 -12.08 -15.40
C THR A 205 17.98 -13.38 -14.60
N TYR A 206 18.66 -13.51 -13.45
CA TYR A 206 18.62 -14.72 -12.62
C TYR A 206 18.51 -14.34 -11.14
N VAL A 207 17.32 -14.56 -10.57
CA VAL A 207 16.94 -14.07 -9.23
C VAL A 207 16.27 -15.18 -8.41
N SER A 208 16.25 -15.06 -7.09
CA SER A 208 15.47 -15.94 -6.21
C SER A 208 14.25 -15.19 -5.68
N THR A 209 13.18 -15.90 -5.35
CA THR A 209 11.94 -15.31 -4.83
C THR A 209 11.62 -15.83 -3.43
N VAL A 210 11.05 -14.97 -2.59
CA VAL A 210 10.49 -15.36 -1.27
C VAL A 210 9.14 -14.72 -1.10
N ALA A 211 8.14 -15.52 -0.71
CA ALA A 211 6.77 -15.06 -0.53
C ALA A 211 6.19 -15.46 0.83
N SER A 212 5.45 -14.55 1.46
CA SER A 212 4.69 -14.88 2.68
C SER A 212 3.48 -15.74 2.35
N GLU A 213 3.19 -16.70 3.23
CA GLU A 213 1.98 -17.52 3.16
C GLU A 213 0.70 -16.66 3.28
N GLY A 214 -0.24 -16.93 2.38
CA GLY A 214 -1.50 -16.22 2.26
C GLY A 214 -1.63 -15.36 0.99
N ASP A 215 -2.80 -14.77 0.82
CA ASP A 215 -3.20 -14.18 -0.46
C ASP A 215 -2.34 -13.02 -0.94
N TYR A 216 -1.69 -12.27 -0.05
CA TYR A 216 -0.80 -11.18 -0.46
C TYR A 216 0.50 -11.71 -1.07
N GLY A 217 1.26 -12.54 -0.33
CA GLY A 217 2.58 -12.98 -0.79
C GLY A 217 2.50 -13.93 -1.97
N GLU A 218 1.58 -14.91 -1.93
CA GLU A 218 1.49 -15.93 -2.98
C GLU A 218 0.98 -15.37 -4.30
N THR A 219 -0.09 -14.56 -4.29
CA THR A 219 -0.61 -13.98 -5.55
C THR A 219 0.30 -12.88 -6.08
N GLY A 220 0.98 -12.15 -5.18
CA GLY A 220 1.94 -11.12 -5.55
C GLY A 220 3.18 -11.71 -6.23
N ILE A 221 3.73 -12.81 -5.70
CA ILE A 221 4.89 -13.46 -6.32
C ILE A 221 4.52 -14.15 -7.64
N GLU A 222 3.34 -14.76 -7.73
CA GLU A 222 2.84 -15.34 -8.98
C GLU A 222 2.71 -14.27 -10.09
N ALA A 223 2.16 -13.10 -9.74
CA ALA A 223 2.09 -11.97 -10.66
C ALA A 223 3.49 -11.46 -11.07
N PHE A 224 4.44 -11.44 -10.13
CA PHE A 224 5.83 -11.08 -10.41
C PHE A 224 6.50 -12.09 -11.35
N GLU A 225 6.32 -13.40 -11.13
CA GLU A 225 6.89 -14.45 -11.97
C GLU A 225 6.39 -14.37 -13.41
N LEU A 226 5.11 -14.04 -13.60
CA LEU A 226 4.53 -13.81 -14.91
C LEU A 226 5.20 -12.62 -15.63
N GLU A 227 5.32 -11.48 -14.94
CA GLU A 227 5.96 -10.27 -15.48
C GLU A 227 7.47 -10.44 -15.69
N ALA A 228 8.14 -11.23 -14.85
CA ALA A 228 9.54 -11.60 -14.97
C ALA A 228 9.78 -12.48 -16.21
N ARG A 229 8.94 -13.50 -16.43
CA ARG A 229 9.01 -14.38 -17.61
C ARG A 229 8.84 -13.60 -18.90
N ALA A 230 7.90 -12.64 -18.93
CA ALA A 230 7.71 -11.76 -20.09
C ALA A 230 8.93 -10.88 -20.42
N ARG A 231 9.87 -10.71 -19.48
CA ARG A 231 11.09 -9.89 -19.62
C ARG A 231 12.37 -10.71 -19.68
N ASN A 232 12.26 -12.04 -19.86
CA ASN A 232 13.37 -12.99 -19.88
C ASN A 232 14.19 -12.99 -18.57
N ILE A 233 13.50 -12.94 -17.43
CA ILE A 233 14.08 -13.11 -16.10
C ILE A 233 13.68 -14.47 -15.56
N CYS A 234 14.65 -15.25 -15.10
CA CYS A 234 14.48 -16.60 -14.56
C CYS A 234 14.52 -16.59 -13.04
N VAL A 235 13.69 -17.44 -12.43
CA VAL A 235 13.66 -17.66 -10.99
C VAL A 235 14.46 -18.92 -10.65
N ALA A 236 15.46 -18.78 -9.79
CA ALA A 236 16.42 -19.81 -9.42
C ALA A 236 15.87 -20.78 -8.36
N THR A 237 15.23 -20.22 -7.33
CA THR A 237 14.46 -20.92 -6.32
C THR A 237 13.33 -20.01 -5.84
N SER A 238 12.23 -20.62 -5.42
CA SER A 238 11.07 -19.92 -4.88
C SER A 238 10.76 -20.48 -3.50
N GLU A 239 11.03 -19.67 -2.47
CA GLU A 239 10.81 -20.04 -1.08
C GLU A 239 9.52 -19.43 -0.53
N LYS A 240 8.90 -20.11 0.43
CA LYS A 240 7.73 -19.59 1.15
C LYS A 240 8.05 -19.44 2.63
N VAL A 241 7.56 -18.36 3.24
CA VAL A 241 7.66 -18.10 4.69
C VAL A 241 6.27 -18.20 5.32
N GLY A 242 6.13 -19.12 6.26
CA GLY A 242 4.86 -19.49 6.88
C GLY A 242 4.54 -18.66 8.12
N ARG A 243 3.25 -18.52 8.44
CA ARG A 243 2.74 -17.60 9.48
C ARG A 243 3.12 -17.95 10.93
N ALA A 244 3.78 -19.08 11.16
CA ALA A 244 4.19 -19.60 12.47
C ALA A 244 5.62 -20.16 12.44
N MET A 245 6.44 -19.70 11.49
CA MET A 245 7.84 -20.13 11.41
C MET A 245 8.63 -19.64 12.61
N ASN A 246 9.46 -20.53 13.15
CA ASN A 246 10.42 -20.18 14.18
C ASN A 246 11.71 -19.61 13.56
N ARG A 247 12.60 -19.07 14.39
CA ARG A 247 13.86 -18.45 13.94
C ARG A 247 14.76 -19.40 13.13
N ALA A 248 14.76 -20.69 13.47
CA ALA A 248 15.56 -21.70 12.77
C ALA A 248 15.01 -21.99 11.36
N ALA A 249 13.69 -21.94 11.18
CA ALA A 249 13.06 -22.10 9.87
C ALA A 249 13.42 -20.94 8.92
N PHE A 250 13.45 -19.70 9.41
CA PHE A 250 13.92 -18.55 8.61
C PHE A 250 15.38 -18.70 8.17
N GLU A 251 16.24 -19.26 9.03
CA GLU A 251 17.62 -19.59 8.62
C GLU A 251 17.66 -20.71 7.57
N GLY A 252 16.73 -21.67 7.62
CA GLY A 252 16.54 -22.66 6.57
C GLY A 252 16.26 -22.03 5.21
N VAL A 253 15.38 -21.03 5.16
CA VAL A 253 15.07 -20.26 3.94
C VAL A 253 16.32 -19.56 3.41
N VAL A 254 17.08 -18.88 4.26
CA VAL A 254 18.33 -18.23 3.86
C VAL A 254 19.34 -19.25 3.30
N ARG A 255 19.48 -20.42 3.93
CA ARG A 255 20.33 -21.50 3.43
C ARG A 255 19.86 -22.02 2.07
N ALA A 256 18.55 -22.14 1.85
CA ALA A 256 17.98 -22.54 0.55
C ALA A 256 18.32 -21.52 -0.55
N LEU A 257 18.22 -20.21 -0.27
CA LEU A 257 18.63 -19.16 -1.20
C LEU A 257 20.14 -19.25 -1.54
N LEU A 258 20.98 -19.54 -0.55
CA LEU A 258 22.43 -19.71 -0.73
C LEU A 258 22.81 -20.93 -1.57
N GLN A 259 21.94 -21.93 -1.74
CA GLN A 259 22.20 -23.07 -2.62
C GLN A 259 22.32 -22.68 -4.10
N LYS A 260 21.81 -21.49 -4.48
CA LYS A 260 21.89 -20.94 -5.84
C LYS A 260 22.75 -19.65 -5.86
N PRO A 261 24.07 -19.73 -5.68
CA PRO A 261 24.93 -18.56 -5.48
C PRO A 261 25.00 -17.59 -6.69
N SER A 262 24.65 -18.07 -7.88
CA SER A 262 24.51 -17.22 -9.08
C SER A 262 23.35 -16.22 -8.98
N ALA A 263 22.33 -16.50 -8.16
CA ALA A 263 21.20 -15.63 -7.91
C ALA A 263 21.48 -14.75 -6.68
N ARG A 264 22.20 -13.63 -6.89
CA ARG A 264 22.52 -12.67 -5.81
C ARG A 264 21.33 -11.79 -5.40
N VAL A 265 20.33 -11.68 -6.27
CA VAL A 265 19.15 -10.85 -6.05
C VAL A 265 18.03 -11.70 -5.47
N ALA A 266 17.46 -11.25 -4.35
CA ALA A 266 16.34 -11.90 -3.69
C ALA A 266 15.11 -10.98 -3.73
N VAL A 267 14.06 -11.42 -4.43
CA VAL A 267 12.81 -10.70 -4.62
C VAL A 267 11.82 -11.09 -3.52
N LEU A 268 11.33 -10.12 -2.74
CA LEU A 268 10.52 -10.37 -1.56
C LEU A 268 9.08 -9.86 -1.74
N PHE A 269 8.12 -10.78 -1.73
CA PHE A 269 6.69 -10.50 -1.61
C PHE A 269 6.19 -10.94 -0.22
N THR A 270 6.65 -10.23 0.82
CA THR A 270 6.49 -10.65 2.21
C THR A 270 5.81 -9.60 3.08
N ARG A 271 5.21 -10.01 4.20
CA ARG A 271 4.75 -9.10 5.27
C ARG A 271 5.95 -8.48 5.96
N SER A 272 5.73 -7.39 6.70
CA SER A 272 6.82 -6.72 7.47
C SER A 272 7.46 -7.63 8.51
N GLU A 273 6.65 -8.44 9.20
CA GLU A 273 7.14 -9.34 10.24
C GLU A 273 8.10 -10.38 9.63
N ASP A 274 7.69 -10.96 8.50
CA ASP A 274 8.46 -11.98 7.79
C ASP A 274 9.74 -11.39 7.16
N ALA A 275 9.65 -10.18 6.58
CA ALA A 275 10.82 -9.47 6.06
C ALA A 275 11.86 -9.21 7.16
N ARG A 276 11.40 -8.76 8.34
CA ARG A 276 12.28 -8.49 9.49
C ARG A 276 12.99 -9.76 9.97
N GLU A 277 12.27 -10.85 10.17
CA GLU A 277 12.86 -12.11 10.64
C GLU A 277 13.79 -12.73 9.60
N LEU A 278 13.49 -12.58 8.31
CA LEU A 278 14.35 -13.03 7.22
C LEU A 278 15.67 -12.22 7.16
N LEU A 279 15.61 -10.90 7.34
CA LEU A 279 16.81 -10.05 7.42
C LEU A 279 17.66 -10.39 8.64
N ALA A 280 17.03 -10.58 9.79
CA ALA A 280 17.71 -11.00 10.99
C ALA A 280 18.40 -12.36 10.79
N ALA A 281 17.76 -13.30 10.09
CA ALA A 281 18.37 -14.59 9.74
C ALA A 281 19.56 -14.42 8.78
N SER A 282 19.43 -13.55 7.77
CA SER A 282 20.51 -13.24 6.83
C SER A 282 21.74 -12.67 7.56
N GLN A 283 21.53 -11.76 8.49
CA GLN A 283 22.60 -11.18 9.30
C GLN A 283 23.26 -12.21 10.22
N ARG A 284 22.49 -13.08 10.89
CA ARG A 284 23.04 -14.16 11.72
C ARG A 284 23.94 -15.11 10.94
N LEU A 285 23.58 -15.37 9.68
CA LEU A 285 24.35 -16.24 8.79
C LEU A 285 25.42 -15.49 7.98
N ASN A 286 25.59 -14.18 8.19
CA ASN A 286 26.46 -13.31 7.37
C ASN A 286 26.22 -13.47 5.86
N ALA A 287 24.98 -13.70 5.45
CA ALA A 287 24.57 -13.81 4.06
C ALA A 287 24.30 -12.41 3.48
N SER A 288 24.79 -12.18 2.26
CA SER A 288 24.63 -10.91 1.54
C SER A 288 23.78 -11.15 0.29
N PHE A 289 22.67 -10.43 0.20
CA PHE A 289 21.76 -10.43 -0.94
C PHE A 289 21.45 -9.00 -1.38
N THR A 290 21.16 -8.81 -2.66
CA THR A 290 20.52 -7.59 -3.15
C THR A 290 19.01 -7.77 -3.07
N TRP A 291 18.39 -7.15 -2.07
CA TRP A 291 16.95 -7.30 -1.84
C TRP A 291 16.15 -6.41 -2.80
N VAL A 292 15.11 -6.97 -3.40
CA VAL A 292 14.07 -6.22 -4.13
C VAL A 292 12.72 -6.52 -3.49
N ALA A 293 12.22 -5.62 -2.64
CA ALA A 293 11.08 -5.91 -1.77
C ALA A 293 9.81 -5.10 -2.12
N SER A 294 8.67 -5.73 -1.88
CA SER A 294 7.31 -5.19 -1.96
C SER A 294 6.98 -4.17 -0.84
N ASP A 295 5.79 -3.58 -0.90
CA ASP A 295 5.30 -2.58 0.08
C ASP A 295 5.06 -3.13 1.49
N GLY A 296 5.04 -4.46 1.64
CA GLY A 296 5.05 -5.12 2.94
C GLY A 296 6.31 -4.80 3.76
N TRP A 297 7.46 -4.64 3.09
CA TRP A 297 8.66 -4.02 3.67
C TRP A 297 8.58 -2.50 3.54
N GLY A 298 8.40 -1.98 2.31
CA GLY A 298 8.30 -0.54 2.05
C GLY A 298 9.51 0.25 2.55
N ALA A 299 9.27 1.42 3.12
CA ALA A 299 10.31 2.27 3.73
C ALA A 299 10.27 2.23 5.28
N LEU A 300 9.96 1.06 5.86
CA LEU A 300 9.77 0.90 7.30
C LEU A 300 11.11 0.68 8.02
N GLU A 301 11.46 1.58 8.94
CA GLU A 301 12.65 1.44 9.80
C GLU A 301 12.53 0.24 10.76
N SER A 302 11.32 -0.12 11.18
CA SER A 302 11.07 -1.27 12.06
C SER A 302 11.45 -2.62 11.44
N VAL A 303 11.52 -2.71 10.10
CA VAL A 303 11.87 -3.95 9.39
C VAL A 303 13.39 -4.17 9.38
N VAL A 304 14.16 -3.09 9.29
CA VAL A 304 15.62 -3.12 9.17
C VAL A 304 16.35 -2.93 10.51
N ALA A 305 15.63 -2.52 11.56
CA ALA A 305 16.19 -2.26 12.88
C ALA A 305 16.96 -3.48 13.44
N GLY A 306 18.26 -3.29 13.69
CA GLY A 306 19.19 -4.31 14.16
C GLY A 306 19.85 -5.14 13.06
N SER A 307 19.37 -5.05 11.82
CA SER A 307 19.84 -5.77 10.63
C SER A 307 20.22 -4.86 9.47
N GLU A 308 20.68 -3.66 9.78
CA GLU A 308 20.95 -2.60 8.82
C GLU A 308 22.02 -3.00 7.80
N GLY A 309 23.08 -3.69 8.24
CA GLY A 309 24.15 -4.16 7.36
C GLY A 309 23.71 -5.24 6.37
N ALA A 310 22.72 -6.07 6.74
CA ALA A 310 22.14 -7.05 5.82
C ALA A 310 21.15 -6.41 4.85
N ALA A 311 20.50 -5.31 5.25
CA ALA A 311 19.55 -4.54 4.44
C ALA A 311 20.22 -3.50 3.52
N GLU A 312 21.51 -3.21 3.70
CA GLU A 312 22.24 -2.22 2.91
C GLU A 312 22.20 -2.55 1.40
N GLY A 313 21.82 -1.57 0.59
CA GLY A 313 21.67 -1.75 -0.86
C GLY A 313 20.33 -2.34 -1.30
N ALA A 314 19.41 -2.62 -0.36
CA ALA A 314 18.05 -3.04 -0.69
C ALA A 314 17.34 -1.99 -1.55
N ILE A 315 16.55 -2.45 -2.52
CA ILE A 315 15.59 -1.65 -3.28
C ILE A 315 14.20 -2.07 -2.81
N THR A 316 13.41 -1.13 -2.30
CA THR A 316 12.06 -1.40 -1.83
C THR A 316 11.06 -0.54 -2.58
N ILE A 317 9.86 -1.08 -2.78
CA ILE A 317 8.75 -0.36 -3.39
C ILE A 317 7.75 -0.01 -2.29
N GLU A 318 7.17 1.17 -2.37
CA GLU A 318 6.07 1.58 -1.52
C GLU A 318 5.04 2.33 -2.35
N LEU A 319 3.77 2.23 -1.96
CA LEU A 319 2.71 3.02 -2.58
C LEU A 319 3.02 4.51 -2.49
N ALA A 320 2.84 5.23 -3.60
CA ALA A 320 3.09 6.66 -3.62
C ALA A 320 2.05 7.40 -2.77
N SER A 321 2.51 7.94 -1.65
CA SER A 321 1.72 8.78 -0.76
C SER A 321 2.44 10.07 -0.41
N TYR A 322 1.72 10.97 0.26
CA TYR A 322 2.25 12.19 0.83
C TYR A 322 1.87 12.27 2.33
N PRO A 323 2.73 12.88 3.16
CA PRO A 323 2.40 13.12 4.56
C PRO A 323 1.31 14.18 4.69
N ILE A 324 0.49 14.06 5.73
CA ILE A 324 -0.61 14.98 6.04
C ILE A 324 -0.19 15.76 7.29
N SER A 325 0.19 17.04 7.13
CA SER A 325 0.69 17.90 8.22
C SER A 325 -0.30 18.03 9.37
N ASP A 326 -1.58 18.19 9.05
CA ASP A 326 -2.64 18.35 10.03
C ASP A 326 -2.84 17.10 10.88
N PHE A 327 -2.63 15.93 10.28
CA PHE A 327 -2.67 14.65 10.98
C PHE A 327 -1.47 14.52 11.92
N ALA A 328 -0.28 14.96 11.50
CA ALA A 328 0.90 14.97 12.37
C ALA A 328 0.66 15.81 13.63
N SER A 329 0.14 17.03 13.46
CA SER A 329 -0.19 17.92 14.59
C SER A 329 -1.28 17.33 15.49
N TYR A 330 -2.32 16.73 14.89
CA TYR A 330 -3.37 16.02 15.61
C TYR A 330 -2.79 14.88 16.44
N PHE A 331 -2.05 13.95 15.83
CA PHE A 331 -1.53 12.76 16.50
C PHE A 331 -0.54 13.13 17.62
N GLN A 332 0.35 14.10 17.38
CA GLN A 332 1.29 14.60 18.39
C GLN A 332 0.61 15.32 19.55
N SER A 333 -0.63 15.79 19.38
CA SER A 333 -1.41 16.43 20.46
C SER A 333 -2.17 15.43 21.33
N LEU A 334 -2.22 14.15 20.95
CA LEU A 334 -2.94 13.13 21.71
C LEU A 334 -2.21 12.79 23.00
N ASP A 335 -3.01 12.63 24.06
CA ASP A 335 -2.58 12.19 25.37
C ASP A 335 -3.60 11.21 25.97
N PRO A 336 -3.20 10.34 26.91
CA PRO A 336 -4.08 9.32 27.49
C PRO A 336 -5.31 9.86 28.25
N TRP A 337 -5.34 11.14 28.62
CA TRP A 337 -6.43 11.74 29.39
C TRP A 337 -7.46 12.43 28.49
N ASN A 338 -7.01 13.01 27.38
CA ASN A 338 -7.86 13.63 26.37
C ASN A 338 -8.43 12.60 25.37
N ASN A 339 -7.68 11.53 25.09
CA ASN A 339 -8.10 10.50 24.11
C ASN A 339 -8.78 9.29 24.77
N SER A 340 -9.79 9.53 25.60
CA SER A 340 -10.57 8.45 26.24
C SER A 340 -11.44 7.67 25.26
N ARG A 341 -11.73 8.27 24.08
CA ARG A 341 -12.50 7.62 23.01
C ARG A 341 -11.81 6.40 22.41
N ASN A 342 -10.48 6.33 22.46
CA ASN A 342 -9.73 5.19 21.93
C ASN A 342 -9.35 4.22 23.06
N PRO A 343 -9.98 3.03 23.16
CA PRO A 343 -9.78 2.10 24.27
C PRO A 343 -8.38 1.45 24.28
N TRP A 344 -7.64 1.52 23.18
CA TRP A 344 -6.30 0.96 23.04
C TRP A 344 -5.20 2.01 23.24
N PHE A 345 -5.54 3.29 23.40
CA PHE A 345 -4.54 4.36 23.46
C PHE A 345 -3.69 4.31 24.73
N ARG A 346 -4.26 3.88 25.86
CA ARG A 346 -3.50 3.67 27.12
C ARG A 346 -2.48 2.55 26.98
N GLU A 347 -2.88 1.45 26.37
CA GLU A 347 -2.02 0.29 26.13
C GLU A 347 -0.86 0.64 25.18
N PHE A 348 -1.16 1.39 24.12
CA PHE A 348 -0.16 2.00 23.24
C PHE A 348 0.84 2.86 24.01
N TRP A 349 0.36 3.72 24.92
CA TRP A 349 1.19 4.63 25.68
C TRP A 349 2.17 3.90 26.61
N GLU A 350 1.68 2.88 27.33
CA GLU A 350 2.52 2.02 28.18
C GLU A 350 3.60 1.31 27.36
N GLN A 351 3.26 0.76 26.19
CA GLN A 351 4.24 0.11 25.32
C GLN A 351 5.28 1.09 24.77
N ARG A 352 4.84 2.24 24.24
CA ARG A 352 5.71 3.23 23.58
C ARG A 352 6.73 3.83 24.53
N PHE A 353 6.28 4.24 25.72
CA PHE A 353 7.11 4.92 26.70
C PHE A 353 7.68 3.99 27.78
N ARG A 354 7.32 2.68 27.74
CA ARG A 354 7.72 1.67 28.74
C ARG A 354 7.40 2.13 30.17
N CYS A 355 6.21 2.66 30.35
CA CYS A 355 5.68 3.15 31.62
C CYS A 355 4.46 2.32 32.04
N SER A 356 3.94 2.52 33.25
CA SER A 356 2.69 1.91 33.70
C SER A 356 1.76 2.89 34.39
N PHE A 357 0.48 2.94 33.97
CA PHE A 357 -0.53 3.74 34.68
C PHE A 357 -0.76 3.27 36.12
N ARG A 358 -0.43 2.03 36.45
CA ARG A 358 -0.45 1.52 37.82
C ARG A 358 0.65 2.14 38.69
N GLN A 359 1.81 2.41 38.09
CA GLN A 359 2.98 3.01 38.74
C GLN A 359 2.96 4.55 38.69
N ARG A 360 2.03 5.15 37.93
CA ARG A 360 1.82 6.61 37.78
C ARG A 360 3.02 7.38 37.19
N ASP A 361 3.89 6.69 36.47
CA ASP A 361 5.06 7.24 35.77
C ASP A 361 4.78 7.63 34.31
N CYS A 362 3.64 7.23 33.75
CA CYS A 362 3.29 7.55 32.36
C CYS A 362 3.05 9.03 32.07
N ALA A 363 2.86 9.85 33.10
CA ALA A 363 2.34 11.20 32.91
C ALA A 363 3.34 12.22 32.36
N VAL A 364 4.63 11.91 32.47
CA VAL A 364 5.74 12.81 32.14
C VAL A 364 6.05 12.84 30.63
N HIS A 365 5.51 11.87 29.89
CA HIS A 365 5.81 11.68 28.48
C HIS A 365 4.91 12.50 27.56
N SER A 366 5.36 12.75 26.34
CA SER A 366 4.57 13.44 25.31
C SER A 366 4.98 12.97 23.93
N LEU A 367 4.01 12.81 23.02
CA LEU A 367 4.28 12.51 21.62
C LEU A 367 4.95 13.66 20.89
N ARG A 368 4.92 14.89 21.43
CA ARG A 368 5.66 16.05 20.88
C ARG A 368 7.16 15.98 21.16
N ALA A 369 7.57 15.24 22.19
CA ALA A 369 8.98 15.16 22.59
C ALA A 369 9.79 14.20 21.69
N VAL A 370 9.11 13.32 20.94
CA VAL A 370 9.73 12.31 20.07
C VAL A 370 9.49 12.70 18.60
N PRO A 371 10.48 12.51 17.70
CA PRO A 371 10.25 12.70 16.27
C PRO A 371 9.07 11.85 15.78
N PHE A 372 8.12 12.50 15.10
CA PHE A 372 6.95 11.84 14.54
C PHE A 372 7.24 11.37 13.13
N GLU A 373 7.13 10.06 12.92
CA GLU A 373 7.21 9.41 11.62
C GLU A 373 5.83 8.90 11.24
N GLN A 374 5.26 9.54 10.21
CA GLN A 374 3.94 9.19 9.70
C GLN A 374 4.00 7.89 8.90
N GLU A 375 3.11 6.96 9.20
CA GLU A 375 2.99 5.72 8.43
C GLU A 375 2.54 6.00 6.98
N SER A 376 3.11 5.30 6.01
CA SER A 376 2.98 5.64 4.59
C SER A 376 1.56 5.48 4.04
N LYS A 377 0.70 4.67 4.66
CA LYS A 377 -0.67 4.43 4.20
C LYS A 377 -1.72 5.31 4.87
N ILE A 378 -1.33 6.25 5.73
CA ILE A 378 -2.28 7.18 6.39
C ILE A 378 -3.12 7.97 5.36
N MET A 379 -2.50 8.42 4.27
CA MET A 379 -3.21 9.07 3.17
C MET A 379 -4.35 8.20 2.61
N PHE A 380 -4.11 6.90 2.42
CA PHE A 380 -5.11 5.97 1.89
C PHE A 380 -6.25 5.71 2.88
N VAL A 381 -5.97 5.72 4.19
CA VAL A 381 -6.99 5.63 5.25
C VAL A 381 -7.91 6.84 5.17
N VAL A 382 -7.34 8.06 5.18
CA VAL A 382 -8.12 9.29 5.07
C VAL A 382 -8.94 9.30 3.77
N ASN A 383 -8.33 8.94 2.64
CA ASN A 383 -9.03 8.86 1.36
C ASN A 383 -10.17 7.85 1.38
N ALA A 384 -10.05 6.73 2.09
CA ALA A 384 -11.11 5.71 2.18
C ALA A 384 -12.32 6.23 2.96
N VAL A 385 -12.08 6.92 4.09
CA VAL A 385 -13.14 7.54 4.89
C VAL A 385 -13.83 8.65 4.09
N TYR A 386 -13.07 9.52 3.42
CA TYR A 386 -13.63 10.57 2.56
C TYR A 386 -14.38 10.00 1.36
N ALA A 387 -13.91 8.92 0.75
CA ALA A 387 -14.62 8.27 -0.35
C ALA A 387 -16.01 7.78 0.09
N MET A 388 -16.11 7.17 1.27
CA MET A 388 -17.40 6.77 1.83
C MET A 388 -18.28 7.98 2.15
N ALA A 389 -17.71 9.03 2.75
CA ALA A 389 -18.45 10.27 3.05
C ALA A 389 -18.99 10.95 1.78
N HIS A 390 -18.18 11.06 0.73
CA HIS A 390 -18.60 11.59 -0.57
C HIS A 390 -19.66 10.72 -1.25
N ALA A 391 -19.55 9.39 -1.16
CA ALA A 391 -20.57 8.49 -1.66
C ALA A 391 -21.91 8.70 -0.95
N LEU A 392 -21.90 8.77 0.38
CA LEU A 392 -23.09 9.05 1.19
C LEU A 392 -23.67 10.43 0.92
N HIS A 393 -22.83 11.44 0.72
CA HIS A 393 -23.25 12.80 0.38
C HIS A 393 -23.93 12.87 -0.98
N ASN A 394 -23.36 12.20 -1.98
CA ASN A 394 -23.96 12.12 -3.32
C ASN A 394 -25.28 11.34 -3.28
N MET A 395 -25.35 10.28 -2.47
CA MET A 395 -26.58 9.52 -2.24
C MET A 395 -27.64 10.36 -1.53
N HIS A 396 -27.26 11.11 -0.49
CA HIS A 396 -28.15 12.02 0.22
C HIS A 396 -28.69 13.13 -0.68
N ARG A 397 -27.85 13.75 -1.51
CA ARG A 397 -28.29 14.74 -2.51
C ARG A 397 -29.29 14.16 -3.52
N ALA A 398 -29.14 12.88 -3.89
CA ALA A 398 -30.03 12.22 -4.83
C ALA A 398 -31.37 11.77 -4.20
N LEU A 399 -31.37 11.38 -2.92
CA LEU A 399 -32.54 10.78 -2.26
C LEU A 399 -33.28 11.73 -1.31
N CYS A 400 -32.59 12.71 -0.75
CA CYS A 400 -33.09 13.66 0.25
C CYS A 400 -32.92 15.13 -0.22
N PRO A 401 -33.42 15.54 -1.41
CA PRO A 401 -33.17 16.88 -1.95
C PRO A 401 -33.77 18.02 -1.10
N ASN A 402 -34.80 17.74 -0.30
CA ASN A 402 -35.57 18.74 0.43
C ASN A 402 -35.10 18.97 1.88
N THR A 403 -34.05 18.29 2.35
CA THR A 403 -33.58 18.39 3.73
C THR A 403 -32.08 18.16 3.81
N THR A 404 -31.41 18.79 4.77
CA THR A 404 -30.01 18.48 5.10
C THR A 404 -29.90 17.31 6.07
N ARG A 405 -30.99 16.94 6.75
CA ARG A 405 -31.04 15.82 7.68
C ARG A 405 -31.21 14.50 6.93
N LEU A 406 -30.98 13.39 7.63
CA LEU A 406 -31.20 12.05 7.09
C LEU A 406 -32.71 11.80 6.90
N CYS A 407 -33.14 11.54 5.66
CA CYS A 407 -34.54 11.24 5.33
C CYS A 407 -34.87 9.74 5.37
N ASP A 408 -36.15 9.39 5.34
CA ASP A 408 -36.61 7.99 5.45
C ASP A 408 -36.11 7.09 4.30
N ALA A 409 -35.86 7.66 3.11
CA ALA A 409 -35.26 6.92 1.99
C ALA A 409 -33.83 6.42 2.25
N MET A 410 -33.17 6.94 3.29
CA MET A 410 -31.85 6.51 3.76
C MET A 410 -31.88 5.83 5.14
N ARG A 411 -33.08 5.46 5.64
CA ARG A 411 -33.27 4.77 6.93
C ARG A 411 -33.96 3.40 6.71
N PRO A 412 -33.21 2.31 6.50
CA PRO A 412 -31.75 2.19 6.42
C PRO A 412 -31.19 2.49 5.01
N VAL A 413 -29.89 2.72 4.91
CA VAL A 413 -29.19 2.90 3.64
C VAL A 413 -29.15 1.59 2.86
N ASN A 414 -29.53 1.62 1.58
CA ASN A 414 -29.42 0.47 0.69
C ASN A 414 -27.96 0.28 0.24
N GLY A 415 -27.28 -0.71 0.80
CA GLY A 415 -25.85 -0.94 0.56
C GLY A 415 -25.52 -1.34 -0.88
N ARG A 416 -26.42 -2.05 -1.60
CA ARG A 416 -26.25 -2.35 -3.04
C ARG A 416 -26.19 -1.07 -3.87
N ARG A 417 -27.12 -0.16 -3.60
CA ARG A 417 -27.19 1.13 -4.29
C ARG A 417 -26.02 2.03 -3.91
N LEU A 418 -25.69 2.09 -2.62
CA LEU A 418 -24.52 2.83 -2.11
C LEU A 418 -23.24 2.40 -2.82
N TYR A 419 -22.98 1.10 -2.94
CA TYR A 419 -21.76 0.62 -3.59
C TYR A 419 -21.73 0.91 -5.10
N LYS A 420 -22.74 0.43 -5.84
CA LYS A 420 -22.71 0.46 -7.32
C LYS A 420 -22.89 1.85 -7.90
N ASP A 421 -23.80 2.64 -7.34
CA ASP A 421 -24.20 3.91 -7.94
C ASP A 421 -23.39 5.09 -7.39
N PHE A 422 -22.88 4.98 -6.15
CA PHE A 422 -22.23 6.09 -5.46
C PHE A 422 -20.75 5.83 -5.16
N VAL A 423 -20.39 4.74 -4.48
CA VAL A 423 -18.99 4.45 -4.10
C VAL A 423 -18.10 4.33 -5.33
N LEU A 424 -18.46 3.52 -6.32
CA LEU A 424 -17.64 3.35 -7.54
C LEU A 424 -17.55 4.63 -8.39
N ASN A 425 -18.51 5.54 -8.25
CA ASN A 425 -18.61 6.77 -9.06
C ASN A 425 -18.09 8.01 -8.33
N VAL A 426 -17.48 7.87 -7.15
CA VAL A 426 -16.85 9.02 -6.47
C VAL A 426 -15.66 9.53 -7.26
N LYS A 427 -15.57 10.85 -7.36
CA LYS A 427 -14.46 11.57 -7.99
C LYS A 427 -14.30 12.91 -7.29
N PHE A 428 -13.21 13.06 -6.54
CA PHE A 428 -12.92 14.29 -5.80
C PHE A 428 -11.41 14.46 -5.60
N ASP A 429 -11.00 15.71 -5.41
CA ASP A 429 -9.62 16.03 -5.07
C ASP A 429 -9.25 15.43 -3.71
N ALA A 430 -8.10 14.77 -3.64
CA ALA A 430 -7.67 14.13 -2.41
C ALA A 430 -7.51 15.17 -1.28
N PRO A 431 -8.11 14.94 -0.09
CA PRO A 431 -8.07 15.88 1.02
C PRO A 431 -6.64 16.05 1.53
N PHE A 432 -6.33 17.25 2.03
CA PHE A 432 -5.02 17.63 2.56
C PHE A 432 -3.85 17.39 1.59
N ARG A 433 -4.11 17.36 0.28
CA ARG A 433 -3.06 17.20 -0.74
C ARG A 433 -2.13 18.40 -0.76
N PRO A 434 -0.81 18.19 -0.98
CA PRO A 434 0.12 19.27 -1.28
C PRO A 434 -0.34 20.09 -2.49
N ALA A 435 -0.17 21.41 -2.43
CA ALA A 435 -0.62 22.35 -3.46
C ALA A 435 0.00 22.10 -4.85
N ASP A 436 1.16 21.45 -4.90
CA ASP A 436 1.89 21.09 -6.12
C ASP A 436 1.41 19.78 -6.77
N THR A 437 0.47 19.06 -6.14
CA THR A 437 -0.02 17.76 -6.62
C THR A 437 -1.49 17.81 -6.99
N HIS A 438 -1.87 17.25 -8.14
CA HIS A 438 -3.27 17.04 -8.53
C HIS A 438 -3.71 15.60 -8.25
N ASN A 439 -3.58 15.18 -6.98
CA ASN A 439 -4.05 13.86 -6.54
C ASN A 439 -5.57 13.85 -6.45
N GLU A 440 -6.19 12.87 -7.11
CA GLU A 440 -7.63 12.65 -7.16
C GLU A 440 -7.95 11.26 -6.61
N VAL A 441 -9.03 11.15 -5.85
CA VAL A 441 -9.57 9.89 -5.36
C VAL A 441 -10.72 9.46 -6.27
N ARG A 442 -10.53 8.32 -6.94
CA ARG A 442 -11.53 7.64 -7.76
C ARG A 442 -11.22 6.15 -7.81
N PHE A 443 -12.22 5.36 -8.15
CA PHE A 443 -12.07 3.93 -8.38
C PHE A 443 -12.22 3.59 -9.86
N ASP A 444 -11.63 2.48 -10.28
CA ASP A 444 -11.92 1.89 -11.58
C ASP A 444 -13.19 0.99 -11.53
N ARG A 445 -13.50 0.34 -12.65
CA ARG A 445 -14.65 -0.59 -12.75
C ARG A 445 -14.56 -1.79 -11.78
N PHE A 446 -13.37 -2.10 -11.28
CA PHE A 446 -13.10 -3.15 -10.31
C PHE A 446 -12.97 -2.59 -8.88
N GLY A 447 -13.36 -1.34 -8.64
CA GLY A 447 -13.25 -0.75 -7.30
C GLY A 447 -11.80 -0.56 -6.84
N ASP A 448 -10.83 -0.59 -7.74
CA ASP A 448 -9.41 -0.47 -7.44
C ASP A 448 -8.94 0.99 -7.52
N GLY A 449 -8.00 1.35 -6.65
CA GLY A 449 -7.32 2.64 -6.67
C GLY A 449 -6.28 2.75 -7.79
N ILE A 450 -5.86 3.98 -8.10
CA ILE A 450 -4.89 4.24 -9.16
C ILE A 450 -3.48 3.80 -8.74
N GLY A 451 -2.81 3.02 -9.59
CA GLY A 451 -1.45 2.52 -9.37
C GLY A 451 -0.37 3.59 -9.45
N ARG A 452 0.21 3.97 -8.30
CA ARG A 452 1.40 4.83 -8.22
C ARG A 452 2.33 4.33 -7.12
N TYR A 453 3.62 4.24 -7.42
CA TYR A 453 4.62 3.68 -6.51
C TYR A 453 5.86 4.57 -6.43
N ASN A 454 6.44 4.65 -5.25
CA ASN A 454 7.74 5.22 -4.98
C ASN A 454 8.76 4.08 -4.82
N ILE A 455 9.95 4.27 -5.37
CA ILE A 455 11.05 3.31 -5.24
C ILE A 455 12.07 3.90 -4.27
N PHE A 456 12.42 3.16 -3.24
CA PHE A 456 13.39 3.53 -2.22
C PHE A 456 14.62 2.62 -2.32
N THR A 457 15.76 3.15 -1.90
CA THR A 457 16.97 2.37 -1.67
C THR A 457 17.45 2.60 -0.25
N TYR A 458 17.88 1.54 0.43
CA TYR A 458 18.41 1.62 1.79
C TYR A 458 19.92 1.79 1.74
N LEU A 459 20.41 2.94 2.20
CA LEU A 459 21.81 3.33 2.05
C LEU A 459 22.42 3.76 3.37
N ARG A 460 23.71 3.45 3.53
CA ARG A 460 24.55 4.00 4.58
C ARG A 460 24.99 5.42 4.21
N ALA A 461 24.54 6.41 4.97
CA ALA A 461 24.98 7.79 4.84
C ALA A 461 26.46 7.92 5.27
N GLY A 462 27.16 8.94 4.77
CA GLY A 462 28.56 9.20 5.10
C GLY A 462 28.84 9.43 6.59
N SER A 463 27.82 9.75 7.38
CA SER A 463 27.89 9.84 8.85
C SER A 463 27.80 8.47 9.57
N GLY A 464 27.80 7.36 8.82
CA GLY A 464 27.62 6.00 9.34
C GLY A 464 26.18 5.61 9.67
N ARG A 465 25.21 6.52 9.52
CA ARG A 465 23.77 6.27 9.76
C ARG A 465 23.10 5.70 8.52
N TYR A 466 22.21 4.73 8.68
CA TYR A 466 21.42 4.19 7.58
C TYR A 466 20.12 4.98 7.41
N ARG A 467 19.61 5.05 6.18
CA ARG A 467 18.31 5.67 5.86
C ARG A 467 17.78 5.18 4.52
N TYR A 468 16.45 5.20 4.38
CA TYR A 468 15.84 5.12 3.06
C TYR A 468 16.03 6.41 2.27
N GLN A 469 16.46 6.28 1.03
CA GLN A 469 16.49 7.36 0.07
C GLN A 469 15.52 7.05 -1.06
N LYS A 470 14.55 7.93 -1.28
CA LYS A 470 13.69 7.87 -2.46
C LYS A 470 14.57 8.02 -3.70
N THR A 471 14.67 6.96 -4.51
CA THR A 471 15.33 7.03 -5.81
C THR A 471 14.56 8.04 -6.65
N ARG A 472 15.26 9.02 -7.24
CA ARG A 472 14.62 10.18 -7.86
C ARG A 472 13.58 9.72 -8.88
N LYS A 473 12.39 10.35 -8.83
CA LYS A 473 11.22 10.20 -9.72
C LYS A 473 11.52 9.36 -10.97
N CYS A 474 10.87 8.19 -11.09
CA CYS A 474 10.40 7.79 -12.42
C CYS A 474 9.64 9.01 -12.96
N PRO A 475 10.06 9.63 -14.06
CA PRO A 475 9.45 10.88 -14.50
C PRO A 475 8.00 10.58 -14.87
N GLU A 476 7.06 11.01 -14.03
CA GLU A 476 5.61 10.94 -14.32
C GLU A 476 5.21 11.76 -15.55
N ASN A 477 6.14 12.44 -16.22
CA ASN A 477 5.90 13.06 -17.51
C ASN A 477 7.21 13.07 -18.30
N PHE A 478 7.35 12.16 -19.26
CA PHE A 478 8.33 12.25 -20.32
C PHE A 478 7.91 13.39 -21.28
N ASN A 479 7.91 14.64 -20.77
CA ASN A 479 7.63 15.83 -21.58
C ASN A 479 8.69 16.03 -22.68
N GLU A 480 9.85 15.39 -22.55
CA GLU A 480 10.85 15.33 -23.61
C GLU A 480 10.30 14.63 -24.87
N ALA A 481 9.43 13.61 -24.74
CA ALA A 481 8.79 12.97 -25.89
C ALA A 481 7.82 13.91 -26.63
N LYS A 482 7.20 14.88 -25.95
CA LYS A 482 6.35 15.89 -26.59
C LYS A 482 7.17 16.84 -27.47
N PHE A 483 8.31 17.32 -26.98
CA PHE A 483 9.18 18.22 -27.74
C PHE A 483 9.93 17.49 -28.85
N ILE A 484 10.35 16.24 -28.62
CA ILE A 484 10.93 15.36 -29.65
C ILE A 484 9.87 15.04 -30.72
N GLY A 485 8.64 14.69 -30.31
CA GLY A 485 7.52 14.44 -31.22
C GLY A 485 7.16 15.67 -32.04
N PHE A 486 7.05 16.85 -31.43
CA PHE A 486 6.76 18.10 -32.15
C PHE A 486 7.85 18.46 -33.16
N THR A 487 9.12 18.26 -32.81
CA THR A 487 10.27 18.44 -33.72
C THR A 487 10.19 17.47 -34.88
N MET A 488 9.89 16.19 -34.61
CA MET A 488 9.76 15.15 -35.63
C MET A 488 8.61 15.44 -36.60
N TYR A 489 7.41 15.76 -36.11
CA TYR A 489 6.24 16.05 -36.95
C TYR A 489 6.44 17.29 -37.81
N THR A 490 6.97 18.37 -37.23
CA THR A 490 7.20 19.63 -37.97
C THR A 490 8.26 19.44 -39.06
N THR A 491 9.33 18.68 -38.77
CA THR A 491 10.35 18.33 -39.78
C THR A 491 9.74 17.49 -40.90
N CYS A 492 8.90 16.49 -40.60
CA CYS A 492 8.22 15.70 -41.62
C CYS A 492 7.33 16.57 -42.52
N ILE A 493 6.59 17.54 -41.97
CA ILE A 493 5.76 18.46 -42.74
C ILE A 493 6.61 19.32 -43.68
N ILE A 494 7.75 19.85 -43.21
CA ILE A 494 8.68 20.64 -44.04
C ILE A 494 9.20 19.80 -45.22
N TRP A 495 9.57 18.54 -44.99
CA TRP A 495 10.06 17.66 -46.04
C TRP A 495 8.96 17.20 -47.01
N LEU A 496 7.73 16.97 -46.53
CA LEU A 496 6.57 16.66 -47.38
C LEU A 496 6.18 17.83 -48.29
N ALA A 497 6.36 19.08 -47.84
CA ALA A 497 6.17 20.26 -48.68
C ALA A 497 7.34 20.46 -49.65
N PHE A 498 8.57 20.19 -49.22
CA PHE A 498 9.77 20.32 -50.04
C PHE A 498 9.82 19.34 -51.23
N LEU A 499 9.53 18.06 -51.00
CA LEU A 499 9.72 17.01 -52.01
C LEU A 499 8.95 17.30 -53.33
N PRO A 500 7.64 17.63 -53.32
CA PRO A 500 6.93 18.00 -54.54
C PRO A 500 7.51 19.23 -55.23
N ILE A 501 7.85 20.27 -54.45
CA ILE A 501 8.41 21.51 -54.98
C ILE A 501 9.75 21.21 -55.68
N PHE A 502 10.61 20.41 -55.06
CA PHE A 502 11.91 20.04 -55.60
C PHE A 502 11.84 19.31 -56.95
N TYR A 503 10.88 18.40 -57.13
CA TYR A 503 10.69 17.68 -58.40
C TYR A 503 9.98 18.53 -59.46
N VAL A 504 9.02 19.37 -59.06
CA VAL A 504 8.30 20.27 -59.98
C VAL A 504 9.21 21.37 -60.54
N THR A 505 10.12 21.91 -59.75
CA THR A 505 11.08 22.94 -60.19
C THR A 505 12.39 22.37 -60.72
N SER A 506 12.42 21.12 -61.17
CA SER A 506 13.62 20.45 -61.69
C SER A 506 14.23 21.11 -62.93
N SER A 507 13.46 21.96 -63.63
CA SER A 507 13.93 22.74 -64.79
C SER A 507 14.76 23.96 -64.42
N ASP A 508 14.68 24.46 -63.18
CA ASP A 508 15.42 25.65 -62.72
C ASP A 508 16.30 25.32 -61.52
N TYR A 509 17.60 25.15 -61.79
CA TYR A 509 18.60 24.82 -60.79
C TYR A 509 18.74 25.90 -59.70
N ARG A 510 18.40 27.16 -60.00
CA ARG A 510 18.46 28.26 -59.01
C ARG A 510 17.34 28.11 -57.99
N VAL A 511 16.11 27.88 -58.47
CA VAL A 511 14.94 27.68 -57.60
C VAL A 511 15.10 26.41 -56.76
N GLN A 512 15.65 25.34 -57.34
CA GLN A 512 15.91 24.08 -56.64
C GLN A 512 16.92 24.26 -55.49
N THR A 513 18.03 24.96 -55.76
CA THR A 513 19.07 25.24 -54.76
C THR A 513 18.54 26.12 -53.64
N THR A 514 17.80 27.19 -53.96
CA THR A 514 17.22 28.09 -52.95
C THR A 514 16.21 27.37 -52.07
N THR A 515 15.33 26.54 -52.66
CA THR A 515 14.31 25.79 -51.90
C THR A 515 14.97 24.78 -50.95
N MET A 516 16.02 24.09 -51.39
CA MET A 516 16.78 23.16 -50.54
C MET A 516 17.43 23.86 -49.34
N CYS A 517 18.09 25.01 -49.57
CA CYS A 517 18.69 25.80 -48.50
C CYS A 517 17.65 26.24 -47.47
N VAL A 518 16.50 26.75 -47.92
CA VAL A 518 15.41 27.19 -47.02
C VAL A 518 14.86 26.03 -46.19
N SER A 519 14.59 24.88 -46.79
CA SER A 519 14.07 23.70 -46.06
C SER A 519 15.04 23.15 -45.03
N VAL A 520 16.34 23.10 -45.35
CA VAL A 520 17.39 22.65 -44.41
C VAL A 520 17.55 23.64 -43.26
N SER A 521 17.61 24.95 -43.54
CA SER A 521 17.71 25.98 -42.51
C SER A 521 16.49 25.98 -41.59
N LEU A 522 15.28 25.88 -42.14
CA LEU A 522 14.04 25.86 -41.37
C LEU A 522 13.98 24.63 -40.45
N SER A 523 14.38 23.46 -40.94
CA SER A 523 14.46 22.23 -40.12
C SER A 523 15.45 22.40 -38.96
N GLY A 524 16.62 22.98 -39.22
CA GLY A 524 17.62 23.29 -38.19
C GLY A 524 17.10 24.28 -37.13
N SER A 525 16.38 25.32 -37.54
CA SER A 525 15.77 26.29 -36.63
C SER A 525 14.69 25.67 -35.73
N VAL A 526 13.87 24.76 -36.26
CA VAL A 526 12.85 24.03 -35.47
C VAL A 526 13.50 23.16 -34.41
N VAL A 527 14.55 22.41 -34.76
CA VAL A 527 15.29 21.57 -33.80
C VAL A 527 15.89 22.41 -32.68
N LEU A 528 16.54 23.52 -33.02
CA LEU A 528 17.12 24.44 -32.03
C LEU A 528 16.04 25.07 -31.15
N GLY A 529 14.95 25.55 -31.73
CA GLY A 529 13.86 26.19 -30.98
C GLY A 529 13.17 25.20 -30.03
N CYS A 530 12.76 24.03 -30.52
CA CYS A 530 11.95 23.10 -29.75
C CYS A 530 12.73 22.33 -28.69
N LEU A 531 14.02 22.04 -28.91
CA LEU A 531 14.84 21.30 -27.94
C LEU A 531 15.64 22.21 -27.00
N PHE A 532 16.07 23.38 -27.48
CA PHE A 532 17.03 24.22 -26.76
C PHE A 532 16.38 25.40 -26.04
N ALA A 533 15.32 26.01 -26.59
CA ALA A 533 14.65 27.15 -25.95
C ALA A 533 14.04 26.79 -24.58
N PRO A 534 13.40 25.62 -24.36
CA PRO A 534 12.92 25.23 -23.03
C PRO A 534 14.05 25.10 -22.01
N LYS A 535 15.22 24.59 -22.43
CA LYS A 535 16.40 24.43 -21.57
C LYS A 535 17.01 25.78 -21.22
N LEU A 536 17.12 26.70 -22.19
CA LEU A 536 17.56 28.08 -21.95
C LEU A 536 16.61 28.85 -21.03
N HIS A 537 15.29 28.68 -21.20
CA HIS A 537 14.30 29.32 -20.34
C HIS A 537 14.43 28.86 -18.89
N ILE A 538 14.67 27.57 -18.65
CA ILE A 538 14.92 27.04 -17.29
C ILE A 538 16.20 27.63 -16.71
N ILE A 539 17.28 27.69 -17.50
CA ILE A 539 18.57 28.23 -17.06
C ILE A 539 18.46 29.70 -16.65
N LEU A 540 17.75 30.52 -17.42
CA LEU A 540 17.68 31.97 -17.24
C LEU A 540 16.60 32.41 -16.25
N PHE A 541 15.41 31.79 -16.27
CA PHE A 541 14.24 32.28 -15.54
C PHE A 541 13.80 31.38 -14.39
N GLN A 542 14.34 30.16 -14.26
CA GLN A 542 14.02 29.24 -13.16
C GLN A 542 15.29 28.58 -12.57
N PRO A 543 16.26 29.36 -12.05
CA PRO A 543 17.52 28.84 -11.52
C PRO A 543 17.33 27.86 -10.36
N GLN A 544 16.22 27.94 -9.60
CA GLN A 544 15.82 26.98 -8.57
C GLN A 544 15.55 25.56 -9.09
N LYS A 545 15.35 25.38 -10.40
CA LYS A 545 15.22 24.07 -11.05
C LYS A 545 16.55 23.54 -11.61
N ASN A 546 17.62 24.34 -11.59
CA ASN A 546 18.95 23.89 -11.99
C ASN A 546 19.55 23.06 -10.86
N VAL A 547 19.75 21.76 -11.11
CA VAL A 547 20.44 20.88 -10.15
C VAL A 547 21.94 21.11 -10.28
N VAL A 548 22.61 21.48 -9.19
CA VAL A 548 24.07 21.40 -9.08
C VAL A 548 24.46 19.92 -8.98
N SER A 549 24.70 19.28 -10.13
CA SER A 549 25.33 17.96 -10.16
C SER A 549 26.82 18.11 -9.84
N HIS A 550 27.24 17.44 -8.76
CA HIS A 550 28.57 16.91 -8.47
C HIS A 550 29.74 17.39 -9.36
N ARG A 551 30.57 18.30 -8.83
CA ARG A 551 32.02 18.23 -9.05
C ARG A 551 32.61 17.37 -7.93
N ALA A 552 32.76 16.07 -8.18
CA ALA A 552 33.79 15.30 -7.50
C ALA A 552 35.14 15.69 -8.16
N PRO A 553 36.17 16.11 -7.41
CA PRO A 553 37.48 16.33 -7.99
C PRO A 553 38.11 14.96 -8.29
N THR A 554 38.16 14.58 -9.56
CA THR A 554 39.08 13.56 -10.07
C THR A 554 40.51 14.06 -9.89
N SER A 555 41.16 13.68 -8.79
CA SER A 555 42.61 13.78 -8.66
C SER A 555 43.25 12.74 -9.60
N ARG A 556 43.91 13.25 -10.63
CA ARG A 556 44.78 12.51 -11.55
C ARG A 556 45.96 11.92 -10.76
N PHE A 557 45.99 10.60 -10.60
CA PHE A 557 47.26 9.87 -10.49
C PHE A 557 47.67 9.44 -11.89
N GLY A 558 48.51 10.25 -12.53
CA GLY A 558 49.26 9.88 -13.73
C GLY A 558 50.69 9.56 -13.32
N SER A 559 50.98 8.27 -13.17
CA SER A 559 52.34 7.75 -12.97
C SER A 559 53.10 7.79 -14.28
N ALA A 560 54.27 8.44 -14.24
CA ALA A 560 55.26 8.47 -15.29
C ALA A 560 55.84 7.06 -15.55
N ALA A 561 56.15 6.81 -16.82
CA ALA A 561 56.77 5.60 -17.32
C ALA A 561 58.20 5.41 -16.78
N ALA A 562 58.52 4.18 -16.36
CA ALA A 562 59.87 3.63 -16.39
C ALA A 562 59.82 2.11 -16.66
N ARG A 563 60.66 1.69 -17.60
CA ARG A 563 60.86 0.34 -18.15
C ARG A 563 61.27 -0.69 -17.09
N ALA A 564 60.83 -1.96 -17.22
CA ALA A 564 61.70 -3.16 -17.25
C ALA A 564 60.90 -4.48 -17.38
N SER A 565 61.44 -5.36 -18.23
CA SER A 565 61.49 -6.84 -18.18
C SER A 565 60.22 -7.72 -18.15
N SER A 566 59.98 -8.33 -19.33
CA SER A 566 59.84 -9.78 -19.60
C SER A 566 58.97 -10.70 -18.71
N SER A 567 57.86 -11.13 -19.33
CA SER A 567 57.24 -12.47 -19.36
C SER A 567 57.87 -13.63 -18.56
N VAL A 568 57.03 -14.33 -17.79
CA VAL A 568 56.56 -15.73 -17.98
C VAL A 568 55.74 -16.16 -16.75
N GLY A 569 54.58 -16.80 -16.96
CA GLY A 569 53.82 -17.47 -15.88
C GLY A 569 52.37 -17.81 -16.27
N GLN A 570 52.15 -19.06 -16.68
CA GLN A 570 50.85 -19.67 -17.00
C GLN A 570 49.84 -19.63 -15.84
N GLY A 571 48.55 -19.55 -16.16
CA GLY A 571 47.48 -19.80 -15.18
C GLY A 571 46.05 -19.63 -15.69
N SER A 572 45.47 -20.74 -16.14
CA SER A 572 44.05 -21.14 -16.08
C SER A 572 42.96 -20.22 -16.67
N GLY A 573 42.39 -20.65 -17.80
CA GLY A 573 41.17 -20.11 -18.36
C GLY A 573 39.92 -20.62 -17.64
N SER A 574 39.10 -19.70 -17.13
CA SER A 574 37.72 -19.98 -16.73
C SER A 574 36.80 -19.84 -17.95
N GLN A 575 36.24 -20.97 -18.38
CA GLN A 575 35.21 -21.04 -19.41
C GLN A 575 33.95 -20.30 -18.96
N PHE A 576 33.54 -19.32 -19.74
CA PHE A 576 32.21 -18.71 -19.67
C PHE A 576 31.22 -19.68 -20.34
N VAL A 577 30.36 -20.35 -19.56
CA VAL A 577 29.26 -21.15 -20.09
C VAL A 577 27.99 -20.28 -20.07
N PRO A 578 27.39 -19.94 -21.22
CA PRO A 578 26.08 -19.30 -21.25
C PRO A 578 24.99 -20.36 -21.01
N THR A 579 24.30 -20.27 -19.88
CA THR A 579 23.16 -21.14 -19.57
C THR A 579 21.95 -20.67 -20.36
N VAL A 580 21.57 -21.43 -21.40
CA VAL A 580 20.39 -21.19 -22.23
C VAL A 580 19.16 -21.71 -21.49
N CYS A 581 18.26 -20.80 -21.10
CA CYS A 581 16.93 -21.16 -20.62
C CYS A 581 15.97 -21.29 -21.80
N ASN A 582 15.79 -22.51 -22.30
CA ASN A 582 14.65 -22.87 -23.14
C ASN A 582 14.28 -24.33 -22.89
N GLY A 583 13.56 -24.58 -21.79
CA GLY A 583 12.74 -25.78 -21.65
C GLY A 583 11.42 -25.56 -22.38
N ARG A 584 11.43 -25.79 -23.69
CA ARG A 584 10.21 -25.84 -24.51
C ARG A 584 9.85 -27.32 -24.62
N GLU A 585 8.90 -27.80 -23.81
CA GLU A 585 8.15 -28.99 -24.17
C GLU A 585 7.22 -28.60 -25.32
N VAL A 586 7.65 -28.90 -26.54
CA VAL A 586 6.79 -28.98 -27.71
C VAL A 586 6.45 -30.45 -27.85
N VAL A 587 5.22 -30.80 -27.49
CA VAL A 587 4.63 -32.10 -27.84
C VAL A 587 4.31 -32.02 -29.33
N ASP A 588 5.29 -32.35 -30.18
CA ASP A 588 5.01 -32.68 -31.57
C ASP A 588 4.77 -34.18 -31.67
N SER A 589 3.51 -34.47 -31.99
CA SER A 589 3.03 -35.79 -32.35
C SER A 589 3.59 -36.13 -33.73
N THR A 590 4.40 -37.18 -33.85
CA THR A 590 4.70 -37.80 -35.14
C THR A 590 4.29 -39.27 -35.10
N THR A 591 3.24 -39.54 -35.87
CA THR A 591 2.89 -40.77 -36.58
C THR A 591 4.01 -41.80 -36.72
N SER A 592 3.70 -43.09 -36.51
CA SER A 592 3.78 -44.13 -37.56
C SER A 592 3.30 -45.53 -37.09
N SER A 593 2.41 -46.11 -37.90
CA SER A 593 2.32 -47.53 -38.29
C SER A 593 2.38 -48.64 -37.22
N LEU A 594 1.21 -49.21 -36.89
CA LEU A 594 0.68 -50.49 -37.39
C LEU A 594 -0.73 -50.72 -36.82
#